data_AF-A0A834G629-F1
#
_entry.id   AF-A0A834G629-F1
#
_cell.length_a   1.000
_cell.length_b   1.000
_cell.length_c   1.000
_cell.angle_alpha   90.00
_cell.angle_beta   90.00
_cell.angle_gamma   90.00
#
_symmetry.space_group_name_H-M   'P 1'
#
loop_
_entity.id
_entity.type
_entity.pdbx_description
1 polymer ?
#
loop_
_entity_poly.entity_id
_entity_poly.type
_entity_poly.pdbx_seq_one_letter_code
_entity_poly.pdbx_strand_id
1 'polypeptide(L)'
;MYLQIPPVSRYSLGPSNSNLVPFPISRSGLWISTRRVCKSVTSGRRQGGFVGIWCQGKDDGFYMRRCVEIARKGIGCTSPNPMVGCVVVKDGEIVGEGFHPKAGQPHAEVFALRDAGDLAKNSTAYVSLEPCNHYGRTPPCTEALIKAKVKKVVVGMVDPNPIVASKGVDRLRDAGIDVTVGVEEELCKKLIEAFTHLMLTGKPFVTLRYSLSIDGHFSDQLGEEVTKPGGYYSQLLQEYDAVIRSSTLLRENFSLPVSEEPGANQPLQIILARNPSSPIQIPVMTTEASSKVVIFTDKGTTMEPETAQKGIETVVLDGMNLLTILEYCKQRGLCSVLLDIRGNIGDFEEMLREGFEGNLLQKVVAEMLPIWKGSKEERFPVAFTSLGQRLRLRKLSSRNSCRMLLGILSPTTWKRRDNGSKIYKKAPLRTKILQPYCRVSITQVSQSGVRGHKNLDLPFSE
;
A
#
# COMPACT_ATOMS: atom_id res chain seq x y z
N MET A 1 30.46 22.56 46.67
CA MET A 1 31.12 21.93 47.83
C MET A 1 32.25 21.06 47.31
N TYR A 2 33.49 21.44 47.64
CA TYR A 2 34.74 20.67 47.51
C TYR A 2 34.65 19.30 48.23
N LEU A 3 35.49 18.27 48.10
CA LEU A 3 36.88 17.97 47.70
C LEU A 3 36.88 16.40 47.61
N GLN A 4 37.62 15.65 46.78
CA GLN A 4 39.04 15.25 46.97
C GLN A 4 39.45 14.18 45.92
N ILE A 5 40.66 14.35 45.37
CA ILE A 5 41.54 13.40 44.63
C ILE A 5 42.73 13.14 45.60
N PRO A 6 43.38 11.94 45.76
CA PRO A 6 44.43 11.38 44.84
C PRO A 6 44.72 9.85 45.02
N PRO A 7 45.88 9.24 44.60
CA PRO A 7 46.86 9.53 43.52
C PRO A 7 47.15 8.34 42.57
N VAL A 8 47.95 8.64 41.55
CA VAL A 8 48.59 7.79 40.51
C VAL A 8 49.83 7.05 41.05
N SER A 9 50.15 5.84 40.53
CA SER A 9 51.51 5.27 40.58
C SER A 9 51.94 4.61 39.26
N ARG A 10 53.25 4.57 39.04
CA ARG A 10 53.99 4.41 37.78
C ARG A 10 54.53 2.97 37.57
N TYR A 11 54.69 2.62 36.29
CA TYR A 11 55.72 1.81 35.60
C TYR A 11 56.56 0.76 36.35
N SER A 12 56.70 -0.40 35.69
CA SER A 12 57.93 -1.20 35.65
C SER A 12 58.05 -2.00 34.34
N LEU A 13 59.26 -1.98 33.78
CA LEU A 13 59.70 -2.58 32.51
C LEU A 13 60.63 -3.78 32.78
N GLY A 14 60.54 -4.80 31.90
CA GLY A 14 61.64 -5.69 31.48
C GLY A 14 61.65 -7.13 32.06
N PRO A 15 62.40 -8.09 31.45
CA PRO A 15 63.16 -8.01 30.21
C PRO A 15 62.78 -9.09 29.16
N SER A 16 63.29 -8.83 27.96
CA SER A 16 63.38 -9.66 26.76
C SER A 16 64.19 -10.96 26.95
N ASN A 17 63.82 -12.01 26.23
CA ASN A 17 64.83 -12.89 25.63
C ASN A 17 64.37 -13.47 24.29
N SER A 18 65.29 -13.38 23.34
CA SER A 18 65.28 -13.77 21.94
C SER A 18 65.30 -15.29 21.72
N ASN A 19 64.70 -15.76 20.62
CA ASN A 19 65.34 -16.68 19.67
C ASN A 19 64.50 -16.87 18.37
N LEU A 20 64.99 -16.21 17.32
CA LEU A 20 65.13 -16.57 15.89
C LEU A 20 64.17 -17.58 15.18
N VAL A 21 63.41 -17.07 14.19
CA VAL A 21 63.27 -17.41 12.72
C VAL A 21 63.10 -18.92 12.34
N PRO A 22 62.21 -19.37 11.38
CA PRO A 22 61.89 -18.73 10.09
C PRO A 22 60.43 -18.72 9.59
N PHE A 23 60.19 -17.76 8.69
CA PHE A 23 59.09 -17.71 7.73
C PHE A 23 58.98 -18.98 6.87
N PRO A 24 57.75 -19.38 6.52
CA PRO A 24 57.47 -19.85 5.17
C PRO A 24 56.46 -18.94 4.48
N ILE A 25 56.90 -18.46 3.33
CA ILE A 25 56.14 -17.84 2.25
C ILE A 25 54.99 -18.79 1.87
N SER A 26 53.75 -18.37 2.06
CA SER A 26 52.58 -19.15 1.64
C SER A 26 52.35 -18.99 0.14
N ARG A 27 52.14 -20.14 -0.50
CA ARG A 27 51.87 -20.29 -1.92
C ARG A 27 50.54 -19.67 -2.31
N SER A 28 50.56 -19.04 -3.46
CA SER A 28 49.44 -18.81 -4.38
C SER A 28 48.32 -19.86 -4.25
N GLY A 29 47.12 -19.40 -3.92
CA GLY A 29 45.89 -20.19 -3.95
C GLY A 29 44.74 -19.31 -4.45
N LEU A 30 44.36 -19.53 -5.71
CA LEU A 30 43.15 -19.05 -6.37
C LEU A 30 41.92 -19.11 -5.42
N TRP A 31 41.29 -17.97 -5.13
CA TRP A 31 39.91 -17.94 -4.67
C TRP A 31 38.99 -17.86 -5.88
N ILE A 32 38.65 -19.03 -6.42
CA ILE A 32 37.54 -19.16 -7.37
C ILE A 32 36.23 -19.06 -6.56
N SER A 33 35.41 -18.10 -6.97
CA SER A 33 33.97 -18.03 -6.75
C SER A 33 33.31 -19.41 -6.77
N THR A 34 32.89 -19.92 -5.62
CA THR A 34 31.93 -21.02 -5.58
C THR A 34 30.53 -20.45 -5.78
N ARG A 35 30.18 -20.18 -7.04
CA ARG A 35 28.81 -20.34 -7.52
C ARG A 35 28.39 -21.76 -7.16
N ARG A 36 27.48 -21.89 -6.19
CA ARG A 36 26.85 -23.17 -5.88
C ARG A 36 25.83 -23.48 -6.98
N VAL A 37 26.32 -23.99 -8.10
CA VAL A 37 25.50 -24.61 -9.15
C VAL A 37 25.05 -25.96 -8.61
N CYS A 38 23.74 -26.14 -8.43
CA CYS A 38 23.16 -27.44 -8.13
C CYS A 38 23.56 -28.44 -9.24
N LYS A 39 24.33 -29.47 -8.87
CA LYS A 39 24.59 -30.60 -9.75
C LYS A 39 23.28 -31.39 -9.91
N SER A 40 22.78 -31.45 -11.13
CA SER A 40 21.74 -32.41 -11.53
C SER A 40 22.29 -33.82 -11.37
N VAL A 41 21.71 -34.60 -10.46
CA VAL A 41 21.94 -36.04 -10.36
C VAL A 41 21.16 -36.68 -11.49
N THR A 42 21.89 -37.17 -12.51
CA THR A 42 21.37 -38.13 -13.46
C THR A 42 21.48 -39.53 -12.86
N SER A 43 20.36 -40.13 -12.50
CA SER A 43 20.20 -41.59 -12.56
C SER A 43 18.72 -41.91 -12.76
N GLY A 44 18.44 -42.71 -13.78
CA GLY A 44 17.09 -43.11 -14.14
C GLY A 44 16.63 -44.37 -13.40
N ARG A 45 15.36 -44.41 -13.01
CA ARG A 45 14.34 -45.35 -13.50
C ARG A 45 13.02 -45.07 -12.78
N ARG A 46 11.94 -45.14 -13.54
CA ARG A 46 10.55 -44.89 -13.12
C ARG A 46 10.09 -45.91 -12.07
N GLN A 47 9.48 -45.43 -10.99
CA GLN A 47 8.21 -45.95 -10.47
C GLN A 47 7.59 -44.91 -9.52
N GLY A 48 6.27 -44.79 -9.58
CA GLY A 48 5.50 -43.68 -9.03
C GLY A 48 5.67 -43.50 -7.53
N GLY A 49 6.06 -42.29 -7.13
CA GLY A 49 5.98 -41.78 -5.77
C GLY A 49 5.61 -40.31 -5.87
N PHE A 50 4.59 -39.89 -5.10
CA PHE A 50 4.28 -38.48 -4.93
C PHE A 50 5.57 -37.74 -4.56
N VAL A 51 5.99 -36.81 -5.42
CA VAL A 51 7.05 -35.85 -5.06
C VAL A 51 6.41 -34.90 -4.06
N GLY A 52 6.45 -35.29 -2.78
CA GLY A 52 6.22 -34.35 -1.70
C GLY A 52 7.31 -33.28 -1.81
N ILE A 53 6.92 -32.08 -2.24
CA ILE A 53 7.76 -30.90 -2.10
C ILE A 53 7.78 -30.62 -0.60
N TRP A 54 8.76 -31.19 0.09
CA TRP A 54 9.06 -30.80 1.46
C TRP A 54 9.64 -29.39 1.38
N CYS A 55 8.87 -28.38 1.79
CA CYS A 55 9.41 -27.03 2.02
C CYS A 55 10.47 -27.14 3.13
N GLN A 56 11.73 -27.22 2.73
CA GLN A 56 12.87 -27.21 3.62
C GLN A 56 13.13 -25.79 4.11
N GLY A 57 12.95 -25.56 5.42
CA GLY A 57 13.38 -24.36 6.14
C GLY A 57 12.53 -23.11 5.92
N LYS A 58 12.16 -22.43 7.01
CA LYS A 58 11.68 -21.05 6.97
C LYS A 58 12.90 -20.16 6.70
N ASP A 59 12.92 -19.43 5.57
CA ASP A 59 14.00 -18.49 5.23
C ASP A 59 13.68 -17.07 5.71
N ASP A 60 14.63 -16.12 5.55
CA ASP A 60 14.42 -14.73 5.95
C ASP A 60 13.19 -14.12 5.23
N GLY A 61 12.93 -14.52 3.98
CA GLY A 61 11.76 -14.10 3.20
C GLY A 61 10.43 -14.58 3.78
N PHE A 62 10.37 -15.80 4.32
CA PHE A 62 9.19 -16.33 5.01
C PHE A 62 8.78 -15.43 6.18
N TYR A 63 9.72 -15.10 7.07
CA TYR A 63 9.43 -14.24 8.22
C TYR A 63 9.11 -12.80 7.81
N MET A 64 9.75 -12.28 6.77
CA MET A 64 9.45 -10.93 6.27
C MET A 64 8.04 -10.83 5.66
N ARG A 65 7.58 -11.85 4.92
CA ARG A 65 6.18 -11.90 4.45
C ARG A 65 5.21 -11.92 5.63
N ARG A 66 5.56 -12.62 6.72
CA ARG A 66 4.78 -12.58 7.96
C ARG A 66 4.76 -11.18 8.60
N CYS A 67 5.88 -10.44 8.60
CA CYS A 67 5.88 -9.03 9.02
C CYS A 67 4.85 -8.21 8.22
N VAL A 68 4.83 -8.37 6.90
CA VAL A 68 3.88 -7.65 6.01
C VAL A 68 2.43 -8.05 6.29
N GLU A 69 2.14 -9.32 6.55
CA GLU A 69 0.80 -9.77 6.95
C GLU A 69 0.32 -9.12 8.25
N ILE A 70 1.17 -9.07 9.27
CA ILE A 70 0.83 -8.47 10.57
C ILE A 70 0.70 -6.96 10.42
N ALA A 71 1.56 -6.30 9.63
CA ALA A 71 1.49 -4.87 9.37
C ALA A 71 0.14 -4.43 8.79
N ARG A 72 -0.49 -5.26 7.95
CA ARG A 72 -1.82 -5.00 7.36
C ARG A 72 -2.95 -4.91 8.38
N LYS A 73 -2.74 -5.34 9.64
CA LYS A 73 -3.71 -5.09 10.72
C LYS A 73 -3.87 -3.60 11.05
N GLY A 74 -2.91 -2.75 10.66
CA GLY A 74 -2.96 -1.28 10.84
C GLY A 74 -3.55 -0.52 9.64
N ILE A 75 -4.13 -1.20 8.65
CA ILE A 75 -4.65 -0.59 7.42
C ILE A 75 -5.65 0.53 7.72
N GLY A 76 -5.50 1.67 7.04
CA GLY A 76 -6.34 2.86 7.23
C GLY A 76 -6.19 3.58 8.58
N CYS A 77 -5.32 3.12 9.49
CA CYS A 77 -5.25 3.60 10.87
C CYS A 77 -3.91 4.21 11.27
N THR A 78 -2.85 4.03 10.48
CA THR A 78 -1.49 4.44 10.88
C THR A 78 -1.12 5.87 10.48
N SER A 79 -1.73 6.44 9.43
CA SER A 79 -1.39 7.76 8.91
C SER A 79 -1.36 8.83 10.02
N PRO A 80 -0.33 9.72 10.05
CA PRO A 80 0.74 9.89 9.05
C PRO A 80 1.89 8.88 9.13
N ASN A 81 1.85 7.94 10.08
CA ASN A 81 2.89 6.93 10.24
C ASN A 81 2.73 5.77 9.23
N PRO A 82 3.83 5.07 8.87
CA PRO A 82 3.75 3.89 8.01
C PRO A 82 3.13 2.69 8.73
N MET A 83 2.53 1.79 7.96
CA MET A 83 2.24 0.44 8.44
C MET A 83 3.57 -0.32 8.58
N VAL A 84 3.85 -0.81 9.79
CA VAL A 84 5.05 -1.59 10.08
C VAL A 84 4.66 -2.86 10.82
N GLY A 85 5.29 -3.96 10.47
CA GLY A 85 5.20 -5.23 11.17
C GLY A 85 6.57 -5.73 11.59
N CYS A 86 6.62 -6.42 12.73
CA CYS A 86 7.83 -6.98 13.30
C CYS A 86 7.53 -8.38 13.85
N VAL A 87 8.43 -9.33 13.61
CA VAL A 87 8.42 -10.64 14.27
C VAL A 87 9.77 -10.94 14.90
N VAL A 88 9.76 -11.54 16.08
CA VAL A 88 10.95 -11.98 16.80
C VAL A 88 11.02 -13.50 16.70
N VAL A 89 12.15 -14.03 16.25
CA VAL A 89 12.34 -15.46 15.97
C VAL A 89 13.52 -16.00 16.76
N LYS A 90 13.28 -17.11 17.46
CA LYS A 90 14.29 -17.85 18.22
C LYS A 90 14.20 -19.33 17.88
N ASP A 91 15.34 -19.93 17.56
CA ASP A 91 15.46 -21.35 17.23
C ASP A 91 14.47 -21.82 16.14
N GLY A 92 14.20 -20.95 15.16
CA GLY A 92 13.28 -21.22 14.03
C GLY A 92 11.79 -20.93 14.32
N GLU A 93 11.45 -20.57 15.55
CA GLU A 93 10.07 -20.30 15.96
C GLU A 93 9.82 -18.82 16.23
N ILE A 94 8.63 -18.36 15.84
CA ILE A 94 8.18 -17.00 16.13
C ILE A 94 7.82 -16.97 17.62
N VAL A 95 8.56 -16.18 18.38
CA VAL A 95 8.37 -15.99 19.82
C VAL A 95 7.70 -14.67 20.17
N GLY A 96 7.57 -13.74 19.21
CA GLY A 96 6.80 -12.52 19.41
C GLY A 96 6.39 -11.87 18.10
N GLU A 97 5.21 -11.25 18.09
CA GLU A 97 4.64 -10.54 16.94
C GLU A 97 4.19 -9.12 17.32
N GLY A 98 4.36 -8.17 16.41
CA GLY A 98 3.94 -6.80 16.64
C GLY A 98 3.68 -6.04 15.35
N PHE A 99 2.73 -5.10 15.41
CA PHE A 99 2.49 -4.13 14.35
C PHE A 99 2.23 -2.75 14.95
N HIS A 100 2.39 -1.70 14.15
CA HIS A 100 2.01 -0.35 14.57
C HIS A 100 0.50 -0.13 14.35
N PRO A 101 -0.31 0.08 15.40
CA PRO A 101 -1.76 0.16 15.24
C PRO A 101 -2.25 1.56 14.83
N LYS A 102 -1.61 2.61 15.35
CA LYS A 102 -2.02 4.01 15.15
C LYS A 102 -0.92 4.98 15.56
N ALA A 103 -0.86 6.15 14.92
CA ALA A 103 0.05 7.23 15.30
C ALA A 103 0.00 7.56 16.80
N GLY A 104 1.19 7.73 17.41
CA GLY A 104 1.34 8.00 18.84
C GLY A 104 1.35 6.76 19.74
N GLN A 105 0.94 5.59 19.24
CA GLN A 105 1.12 4.32 19.93
C GLN A 105 2.54 3.76 19.72
N PRO A 106 2.99 2.77 20.52
CA PRO A 106 4.25 2.08 20.29
C PRO A 106 4.39 1.55 18.86
N HIS A 107 5.64 1.44 18.40
CA HIS A 107 5.93 0.87 17.08
C HIS A 107 5.90 -0.67 17.12
N ALA A 108 5.95 -1.29 15.93
CA ALA A 108 5.83 -2.73 15.77
C ALA A 108 6.88 -3.50 16.57
N GLU A 109 8.12 -3.02 16.59
CA GLU A 109 9.25 -3.61 17.30
C GLU A 109 9.00 -3.66 18.80
N VAL A 110 8.42 -2.61 19.37
CA VAL A 110 8.11 -2.56 20.80
C VAL A 110 7.05 -3.59 21.17
N PHE A 111 6.02 -3.75 20.34
CA PHE A 111 5.01 -4.80 20.56
C PHE A 111 5.59 -6.20 20.43
N ALA A 112 6.37 -6.46 19.37
CA ALA A 112 6.99 -7.77 19.14
C ALA A 112 7.99 -8.16 20.25
N LEU A 113 8.76 -7.20 20.76
CA LEU A 113 9.68 -7.43 21.89
C LEU A 113 8.95 -7.68 23.20
N ARG A 114 7.81 -7.01 23.45
CA ARG A 114 6.99 -7.26 24.64
C ARG A 114 6.36 -8.64 24.60
N ASP A 115 5.87 -9.05 23.43
CA ASP A 115 5.29 -10.38 23.21
C ASP A 115 6.34 -11.49 23.38
N ALA A 116 7.56 -11.26 22.88
CA ALA A 116 8.68 -12.18 23.06
C ALA A 116 9.22 -12.27 24.49
N GLY A 117 9.09 -11.21 25.30
CA GLY A 117 9.64 -11.16 26.65
C GLY A 117 11.13 -11.52 26.69
N ASP A 118 11.51 -12.41 27.60
CA ASP A 118 12.91 -12.86 27.76
C ASP A 118 13.44 -13.67 26.57
N LEU A 119 12.55 -14.19 25.71
CA LEU A 119 12.95 -14.91 24.51
C LEU A 119 13.55 -13.99 23.44
N ALA A 120 13.37 -12.66 23.54
CA ALA A 120 14.00 -11.70 22.64
C ALA A 120 15.54 -11.72 22.72
N LYS A 121 16.12 -12.10 23.86
CA LYS A 121 17.57 -12.18 24.01
C LYS A 121 18.16 -13.26 23.11
N ASN A 122 19.20 -12.88 22.36
CA ASN A 122 19.91 -13.70 21.37
C ASN A 122 19.02 -14.20 20.20
N SER A 123 17.89 -13.55 19.95
CA SER A 123 16.97 -13.86 18.84
C SER A 123 17.29 -13.08 17.56
N THR A 124 16.53 -13.34 16.49
CA THR A 124 16.51 -12.51 15.26
C THR A 124 15.21 -11.72 15.19
N ALA A 125 15.28 -10.40 15.05
CA ALA A 125 14.11 -9.57 14.78
C ALA A 125 13.99 -9.30 13.27
N TYR A 126 12.83 -9.58 12.68
CA TYR A 126 12.49 -9.22 11.31
C TYR A 126 11.55 -8.04 11.35
N VAL A 127 11.81 -6.99 10.58
CA VAL A 127 11.01 -5.76 10.58
C VAL A 127 10.82 -5.25 9.15
N SER A 128 9.58 -4.89 8.80
CA SER A 128 9.24 -4.51 7.42
C SER A 128 9.85 -3.19 6.95
N LEU A 129 10.23 -2.31 7.89
CA LEU A 129 10.83 -0.99 7.65
C LEU A 129 11.99 -0.79 8.62
N GLU A 130 12.99 -0.01 8.22
CA GLU A 130 14.11 0.37 9.10
C GLU A 130 13.65 0.87 10.48
N PRO A 131 14.20 0.33 11.58
CA PRO A 131 13.88 0.80 12.93
C PRO A 131 14.26 2.25 13.16
N CYS A 132 13.34 3.02 13.76
CA CYS A 132 13.59 4.45 13.99
C CYS A 132 14.74 4.70 14.98
N ASN A 133 15.55 5.73 14.69
CA ASN A 133 16.72 6.15 15.49
C ASN A 133 16.62 7.60 16.00
N HIS A 134 15.41 8.11 16.20
CA HIS A 134 15.18 9.47 16.68
C HIS A 134 14.15 9.48 17.80
N TYR A 135 14.25 10.46 18.70
CA TYR A 135 13.25 10.68 19.74
C TYR A 135 12.08 11.46 19.16
N GLY A 136 10.95 10.77 18.98
CA GLY A 136 9.68 11.37 18.56
C GLY A 136 8.68 11.40 19.72
N ARG A 137 7.43 11.02 19.42
CA ARG A 137 6.38 10.78 20.44
C ARG A 137 6.70 9.56 21.31
N THR A 138 7.51 8.64 20.79
CA THR A 138 7.98 7.41 21.41
C THR A 138 9.51 7.34 21.36
N PRO A 139 10.16 6.62 22.30
CA PRO A 139 11.60 6.37 22.23
C PRO A 139 12.01 5.59 20.97
N PRO A 140 13.28 5.70 20.52
CA PRO A 140 13.79 5.00 19.35
C PRO A 140 13.67 3.47 19.45
N CYS A 141 13.30 2.82 18.35
CA CYS A 141 13.20 1.36 18.29
C CYS A 141 14.56 0.67 18.27
N THR A 142 15.59 1.36 17.75
CA THR A 142 16.98 0.91 17.83
C THR A 142 17.41 0.65 19.27
N GLU A 143 17.12 1.58 20.18
CA GLU A 143 17.43 1.43 21.61
C GLU A 143 16.66 0.28 22.27
N ALA A 144 15.41 0.05 21.87
CA ALA A 144 14.62 -1.09 22.35
C ALA A 144 15.23 -2.44 21.93
N LEU A 145 15.63 -2.57 20.67
CA LEU A 145 16.28 -3.76 20.13
C LEU A 145 17.65 -4.02 20.79
N ILE A 146 18.46 -2.97 20.97
CA ILE A 146 19.76 -3.04 21.67
C ILE A 146 19.56 -3.50 23.12
N LYS A 147 18.61 -2.88 23.84
CA LYS A 147 18.30 -3.23 25.23
C LYS A 147 17.81 -4.68 25.36
N ALA A 148 17.02 -5.16 24.40
CA ALA A 148 16.55 -6.54 24.34
C ALA A 148 17.67 -7.54 23.99
N LYS A 149 18.84 -7.07 23.56
CA LYS A 149 20.00 -7.90 23.18
C LYS A 149 19.64 -8.92 22.11
N VAL A 150 18.92 -8.46 21.08
CA VAL A 150 18.72 -9.26 19.86
C VAL A 150 20.08 -9.50 19.20
N LYS A 151 20.27 -10.68 18.60
CA LYS A 151 21.53 -11.07 17.95
C LYS A 151 21.62 -10.53 16.53
N LYS A 152 20.50 -10.56 15.80
CA LYS A 152 20.38 -10.18 14.39
C LYS A 152 19.11 -9.37 14.17
N VAL A 153 19.17 -8.40 13.26
CA VAL A 153 18.01 -7.67 12.74
C VAL A 153 17.97 -7.82 11.22
N VAL A 154 16.83 -8.23 10.68
CA VAL A 154 16.59 -8.34 9.25
C VAL A 154 15.55 -7.29 8.86
N VAL A 155 15.93 -6.38 7.98
CA VAL A 155 15.12 -5.22 7.57
C VAL A 155 14.59 -5.43 6.16
N GLY A 156 13.28 -5.23 5.99
CA GLY A 156 12.61 -5.35 4.70
C GLY A 156 13.04 -4.27 3.71
N MET A 157 12.90 -3.02 4.12
CA MET A 157 13.37 -1.85 3.36
C MET A 157 13.95 -0.76 4.27
N VAL A 158 14.88 0.02 3.72
CA VAL A 158 15.43 1.23 4.35
C VAL A 158 14.34 2.30 4.44
N ASP A 159 14.40 3.19 5.44
CA ASP A 159 13.48 4.32 5.53
C ASP A 159 13.59 5.21 4.28
N PRO A 160 12.48 5.51 3.57
CA PRO A 160 12.52 6.34 2.37
C PRO A 160 12.81 7.82 2.66
N ASN A 161 12.71 8.28 3.91
CA ASN A 161 12.99 9.67 4.26
C ASN A 161 14.52 9.90 4.22
N PRO A 162 15.01 10.75 3.30
CA PRO A 162 16.45 10.92 3.06
C PRO A 162 17.20 11.51 4.26
N ILE A 163 16.50 12.13 5.22
CA ILE A 163 17.09 12.69 6.44
C ILE A 163 17.44 11.60 7.44
N VAL A 164 16.73 10.47 7.44
CA VAL A 164 16.85 9.40 8.45
C VAL A 164 17.33 8.07 7.87
N ALA A 165 17.26 7.90 6.55
CA ALA A 165 17.68 6.69 5.85
C ALA A 165 19.03 6.17 6.35
N SER A 166 19.09 4.86 6.64
CA SER A 166 20.25 4.11 7.12
C SER A 166 20.74 4.46 8.54
N LYS A 167 20.30 5.55 9.17
CA LYS A 167 20.77 5.93 10.52
C LYS A 167 20.40 4.90 11.59
N GLY A 168 19.28 4.19 11.44
CA GLY A 168 18.87 3.13 12.36
C GLY A 168 19.64 1.84 12.13
N VAL A 169 19.87 1.50 10.87
CA VAL A 169 20.74 0.38 10.47
C VAL A 169 22.15 0.57 11.03
N ASP A 170 22.73 1.76 10.85
CA ASP A 170 24.09 2.07 11.32
C ASP A 170 24.18 2.00 12.84
N ARG A 171 23.20 2.57 13.56
CA ARG A 171 23.15 2.51 15.03
C ARG A 171 23.14 1.08 15.57
N LEU A 172 22.39 0.17 14.92
CA LEU A 172 22.33 -1.24 15.32
C LEU A 172 23.66 -1.96 15.07
N ARG A 173 24.30 -1.69 13.92
CA ARG A 173 25.62 -2.23 13.59
C ARG A 173 26.69 -1.76 14.58
N ASP A 174 26.69 -0.47 14.92
CA ASP A 174 27.61 0.13 15.89
C ASP A 174 27.44 -0.49 17.30
N ALA A 175 26.23 -0.95 17.64
CA ALA A 175 25.95 -1.67 18.87
C ALA A 175 26.34 -3.16 18.82
N GLY A 176 26.93 -3.64 17.70
CA GLY A 176 27.39 -5.01 17.51
C GLY A 176 26.30 -6.00 17.08
N ILE A 177 25.14 -5.53 16.62
CA ILE A 177 24.07 -6.38 16.10
C ILE A 177 24.32 -6.67 14.61
N ASP A 178 24.13 -7.93 14.19
CA ASP A 178 24.18 -8.31 12.77
C ASP A 178 22.94 -7.77 12.04
N VAL A 179 23.13 -6.98 10.97
CA VAL A 179 22.01 -6.34 10.25
C VAL A 179 22.03 -6.67 8.76
N THR A 180 20.99 -7.38 8.31
CA THR A 180 20.69 -7.65 6.89
C THR A 180 19.57 -6.73 6.42
N VAL A 181 19.66 -6.18 5.21
CA VAL A 181 18.69 -5.21 4.66
C VAL A 181 18.26 -5.66 3.26
N GLY A 182 17.02 -5.36 2.88
CA GLY A 182 16.50 -5.56 1.52
C GLY A 182 15.82 -6.91 1.31
N VAL A 183 15.39 -7.59 2.38
CA VAL A 183 14.65 -8.85 2.26
C VAL A 183 13.20 -8.56 1.89
N GLU A 184 12.69 -9.13 0.79
CA GLU A 184 11.32 -8.84 0.30
C GLU A 184 11.05 -7.33 0.12
N GLU A 185 12.07 -6.55 -0.25
CA GLU A 185 12.03 -5.09 -0.28
C GLU A 185 10.87 -4.52 -1.12
N GLU A 186 10.60 -5.10 -2.29
CA GLU A 186 9.51 -4.65 -3.17
C GLU A 186 8.12 -4.90 -2.54
N LEU A 187 7.98 -5.96 -1.74
CA LEU A 187 6.75 -6.24 -1.00
C LEU A 187 6.56 -5.20 0.12
N CYS A 188 7.63 -4.88 0.86
CA CYS A 188 7.63 -3.86 1.89
C CYS A 188 7.36 -2.46 1.32
N LYS A 189 7.98 -2.08 0.19
CA LYS A 189 7.68 -0.83 -0.52
C LYS A 189 6.22 -0.73 -0.93
N LYS A 190 5.64 -1.83 -1.42
CA LYS A 190 4.23 -1.87 -1.80
C LYS A 190 3.30 -1.73 -0.61
N LEU A 191 3.66 -2.27 0.56
CA LEU A 191 2.87 -2.12 1.79
C LEU A 191 2.71 -0.64 2.18
N ILE A 192 3.76 0.17 2.05
CA ILE A 192 3.79 1.57 2.49
C ILE A 192 4.01 2.56 1.33
N GLU A 193 3.48 2.26 0.14
CA GLU A 193 3.77 3.04 -1.08
C GLU A 193 3.34 4.51 -0.95
N ALA A 194 2.22 4.77 -0.26
CA ALA A 194 1.73 6.12 -0.02
C ALA A 194 2.65 6.92 0.91
N PHE A 195 3.09 6.30 2.00
CA PHE A 195 4.07 6.90 2.91
C PHE A 195 5.40 7.16 2.20
N THR A 196 5.89 6.19 1.43
CA THR A 196 7.13 6.32 0.66
C THR A 196 7.04 7.50 -0.32
N HIS A 197 5.92 7.62 -1.04
CA HIS A 197 5.70 8.74 -1.95
C HIS A 197 5.70 10.08 -1.19
N LEU A 198 4.96 10.17 -0.08
CA LEU A 198 4.91 11.39 0.72
C LEU A 198 6.29 11.81 1.24
N MET A 199 7.12 10.87 1.71
CA MET A 199 8.47 11.17 2.18
C MET A 199 9.40 11.67 1.06
N LEU A 200 9.24 11.15 -0.15
CA LEU A 200 10.10 11.49 -1.29
C LEU A 200 9.67 12.77 -2.01
N THR A 201 8.36 13.03 -2.11
CA THR A 201 7.81 14.14 -2.91
C THR A 201 7.25 15.27 -2.07
N GLY A 202 7.00 15.03 -0.78
CA GLY A 202 6.32 15.97 0.11
C GLY A 202 4.82 16.13 -0.22
N LYS A 203 4.22 15.25 -1.03
CA LYS A 203 2.80 15.28 -1.44
C LYS A 203 2.11 13.93 -1.17
N PRO A 204 0.81 13.92 -0.82
CA PRO A 204 0.05 12.67 -0.69
C PRO A 204 0.01 11.88 -2.00
N PHE A 205 -0.04 10.55 -1.88
CA PHE A 205 -0.14 9.62 -3.00
C PHE A 205 -1.54 9.61 -3.58
N VAL A 206 -1.68 9.86 -4.88
CA VAL A 206 -2.99 9.94 -5.53
C VAL A 206 -3.25 8.74 -6.42
N THR A 207 -4.41 8.13 -6.19
CA THR A 207 -4.94 7.07 -7.04
C THR A 207 -6.20 7.54 -7.74
N LEU A 208 -6.19 7.47 -9.06
CA LEU A 208 -7.36 7.70 -9.89
C LEU A 208 -8.19 6.41 -9.98
N ARG A 209 -9.48 6.48 -9.70
CA ARG A 209 -10.41 5.35 -9.83
C ARG A 209 -11.62 5.74 -10.66
N TYR A 210 -12.01 4.88 -11.60
CA TYR A 210 -13.19 5.08 -12.44
C TYR A 210 -13.78 3.76 -12.93
N SER A 211 -15.06 3.77 -13.34
CA SER A 211 -15.71 2.67 -14.03
C SER A 211 -15.89 2.98 -15.51
N LEU A 212 -15.73 1.98 -16.38
CA LEU A 212 -16.05 2.04 -17.80
C LEU A 212 -17.05 0.95 -18.17
N SER A 213 -17.93 1.24 -19.10
CA SER A 213 -18.67 0.23 -19.87
C SER A 213 -17.73 -0.52 -20.82
N ILE A 214 -18.17 -1.66 -21.37
CA ILE A 214 -17.32 -2.45 -22.27
C ILE A 214 -17.04 -1.72 -23.60
N ASP A 215 -17.90 -0.78 -23.99
CA ASP A 215 -17.74 0.13 -25.12
C ASP A 215 -16.98 1.43 -24.77
N GLY A 216 -16.42 1.54 -23.56
CA GLY A 216 -15.46 2.58 -23.19
C GLY A 216 -16.07 3.90 -22.69
N HIS A 217 -17.33 3.90 -22.25
CA HIS A 217 -17.99 5.07 -21.67
C HIS A 217 -17.85 5.07 -20.15
N PHE A 218 -17.66 6.26 -19.55
CA PHE A 218 -17.66 6.39 -18.09
C PHE A 218 -19.01 5.97 -17.50
N SER A 219 -18.96 5.41 -16.30
CA SER A 219 -20.14 4.98 -15.58
C SER A 219 -20.04 5.34 -14.10
N ASP A 220 -21.13 5.86 -13.56
CA ASP A 220 -21.29 6.11 -12.12
C ASP A 220 -21.61 4.83 -11.34
N GLN A 221 -21.94 3.76 -12.06
CA GLN A 221 -22.23 2.47 -11.47
C GLN A 221 -20.98 1.77 -10.95
N LEU A 222 -21.19 1.01 -9.88
CA LEU A 222 -20.25 0.05 -9.32
C LEU A 222 -20.83 -1.35 -9.49
N GLY A 223 -19.99 -2.37 -9.62
CA GLY A 223 -20.47 -3.75 -9.55
C GLY A 223 -21.10 -4.08 -8.19
N GLU A 224 -22.14 -4.92 -8.16
CA GLU A 224 -22.91 -5.21 -6.93
C GLU A 224 -22.09 -5.79 -5.77
N GLU A 225 -21.01 -6.52 -6.07
CA GLU A 225 -20.18 -7.18 -5.06
C GLU A 225 -18.95 -6.35 -4.65
N VAL A 226 -18.71 -5.20 -5.29
CA VAL A 226 -17.43 -4.48 -5.12
C VAL A 226 -17.41 -3.60 -3.88
N THR A 227 -18.60 -3.22 -3.40
CA THR A 227 -18.81 -2.44 -2.17
C THR A 227 -18.94 -3.32 -0.92
N LYS A 228 -19.14 -4.64 -1.08
CA LYS A 228 -19.30 -5.60 0.01
C LYS A 228 -17.96 -5.95 0.66
N PRO A 229 -17.94 -6.60 1.85
CA PRO A 229 -16.70 -7.04 2.48
C PRO A 229 -15.89 -7.97 1.57
N GLY A 230 -14.59 -7.68 1.42
CA GLY A 230 -13.70 -8.34 0.47
C GLY A 230 -13.80 -7.84 -0.98
N GLY A 231 -14.76 -6.96 -1.27
CA GLY A 231 -14.89 -6.26 -2.54
C GLY A 231 -13.79 -5.22 -2.71
N TYR A 232 -13.29 -5.03 -3.95
CA TYR A 232 -12.12 -4.18 -4.17
C TYR A 232 -12.38 -2.72 -3.78
N TYR A 233 -13.61 -2.22 -3.96
CA TYR A 233 -13.93 -0.84 -3.67
C TYR A 233 -14.08 -0.62 -2.17
N SER A 234 -14.69 -1.57 -1.44
CA SER A 234 -14.68 -1.59 0.03
C SER A 234 -13.25 -1.58 0.61
N GLN A 235 -12.35 -2.38 0.04
CA GLN A 235 -10.93 -2.40 0.40
C GLN A 235 -10.21 -1.09 0.10
N LEU A 236 -10.46 -0.48 -1.07
CA LEU A 236 -9.91 0.84 -1.40
C LEU A 236 -10.38 1.91 -0.41
N LEU A 237 -11.64 1.88 0.01
CA LEU A 237 -12.14 2.83 1.01
C LEU A 237 -11.48 2.62 2.38
N GLN A 238 -11.16 1.38 2.77
CA GLN A 238 -10.41 1.11 4.01
C GLN A 238 -8.94 1.55 3.92
N GLU A 239 -8.32 1.41 2.75
CA GLU A 239 -6.89 1.64 2.54
C GLU A 239 -6.50 3.11 2.50
N TYR A 240 -7.39 3.99 2.01
CA TYR A 240 -7.05 5.38 1.72
C TYR A 240 -7.45 6.31 2.86
N ASP A 241 -6.73 7.43 3.01
CA ASP A 241 -7.01 8.41 4.05
C ASP A 241 -8.14 9.38 3.66
N ALA A 242 -8.26 9.68 2.36
CA ALA A 242 -9.30 10.54 1.82
C ALA A 242 -9.81 10.07 0.45
N VAL A 243 -11.05 10.45 0.13
CA VAL A 243 -11.68 10.21 -1.18
C VAL A 243 -12.31 11.50 -1.69
N ILE A 244 -11.90 11.94 -2.88
CA ILE A 244 -12.45 13.12 -3.58
C ILE A 244 -13.61 12.67 -4.48
N ARG A 245 -14.76 13.36 -4.37
CA ARG A 245 -15.98 13.08 -5.17
C ARG A 245 -16.70 14.35 -5.61
N SER A 246 -17.51 14.24 -6.65
CA SER A 246 -18.42 15.29 -7.08
C SER A 246 -19.63 15.37 -6.16
N SER A 247 -20.08 16.59 -5.84
CA SER A 247 -21.35 16.84 -5.14
C SER A 247 -22.58 16.37 -5.91
N THR A 248 -22.50 16.21 -7.24
CA THR A 248 -23.63 15.76 -8.07
C THR A 248 -24.07 14.33 -7.73
N LEU A 249 -23.15 13.50 -7.23
CA LEU A 249 -23.49 12.15 -6.73
C LEU A 249 -24.47 12.18 -5.55
N LEU A 250 -24.50 13.25 -4.76
CA LEU A 250 -25.35 13.35 -3.58
C LEU A 250 -26.83 13.59 -3.93
N ARG A 251 -27.13 14.03 -5.15
CA ARG A 251 -28.48 14.47 -5.56
C ARG A 251 -29.40 13.33 -5.97
N GLU A 252 -28.86 12.17 -6.30
CA GLU A 252 -29.62 11.04 -6.84
C GLU A 252 -30.02 9.98 -5.79
N ASN A 253 -30.22 10.38 -4.53
CA ASN A 253 -30.46 9.46 -3.38
C ASN A 253 -29.30 8.48 -3.08
N PHE A 254 -28.11 8.68 -3.65
CA PHE A 254 -26.95 7.85 -3.29
C PHE A 254 -26.37 8.29 -1.94
N SER A 255 -26.35 7.36 -0.98
CA SER A 255 -25.55 7.51 0.22
C SER A 255 -24.07 7.53 -0.13
N LEU A 256 -23.27 8.29 0.63
CA LEU A 256 -21.82 8.28 0.47
C LEU A 256 -21.30 6.86 0.72
N PRO A 257 -20.60 6.23 -0.25
CA PRO A 257 -20.11 4.88 -0.05
C PRO A 257 -19.10 4.82 1.08
N VAL A 258 -19.31 3.86 1.99
CA VAL A 258 -18.42 3.54 3.10
C VAL A 258 -17.75 2.20 2.84
N SER A 259 -16.60 1.98 3.47
CA SER A 259 -16.01 0.65 3.51
C SER A 259 -16.88 -0.27 4.38
N GLU A 260 -17.19 -1.46 3.88
CA GLU A 260 -17.88 -2.52 4.64
C GLU A 260 -16.88 -3.50 5.29
N GLU A 261 -15.57 -3.24 5.20
CA GLU A 261 -14.58 -4.09 5.88
C GLU A 261 -14.77 -4.04 7.40
N PRO A 262 -14.67 -5.19 8.11
CA PRO A 262 -14.82 -5.22 9.56
C PRO A 262 -13.82 -4.29 10.25
N GLY A 263 -14.34 -3.36 11.06
CA GLY A 263 -13.52 -2.40 11.81
C GLY A 263 -12.84 -1.32 10.96
N ALA A 264 -13.30 -1.09 9.73
CA ALA A 264 -12.74 -0.07 8.85
C ALA A 264 -12.81 1.34 9.45
N ASN A 265 -11.67 2.04 9.50
CA ASN A 265 -11.66 3.48 9.69
C ASN A 265 -12.07 4.15 8.36
N GLN A 266 -13.18 4.87 8.38
CA GLN A 266 -13.71 5.49 7.16
C GLN A 266 -12.81 6.66 6.71
N PRO A 267 -12.57 6.80 5.39
CA PRO A 267 -11.75 7.87 4.86
C PRO A 267 -12.45 9.22 4.98
N LEU A 268 -11.67 10.30 4.94
CA LEU A 268 -12.21 11.65 4.79
C LEU A 268 -12.88 11.80 3.42
N GLN A 269 -14.16 12.14 3.40
CA GLN A 269 -14.95 12.39 2.20
C GLN A 269 -14.77 13.85 1.80
N ILE A 270 -14.05 14.10 0.73
CA ILE A 270 -13.83 15.42 0.15
C ILE A 270 -14.84 15.61 -0.99
N ILE A 271 -15.80 16.51 -0.81
CA ILE A 271 -16.88 16.75 -1.77
C ILE A 271 -16.59 18.04 -2.55
N LEU A 272 -16.55 17.94 -3.86
CA LEU A 272 -16.35 19.06 -4.77
C LEU A 272 -17.67 19.71 -5.15
N ALA A 273 -17.77 21.00 -4.86
CA ALA A 273 -18.96 21.81 -5.09
C ALA A 273 -18.65 22.93 -6.09
N ARG A 274 -18.63 22.61 -7.39
CA ARG A 274 -18.27 23.55 -8.46
C ARG A 274 -19.46 24.32 -9.06
N ASN A 275 -20.69 24.18 -8.53
CA ASN A 275 -21.88 24.71 -9.19
C ASN A 275 -22.84 25.46 -8.23
N PRO A 276 -23.03 26.79 -8.39
CA PRO A 276 -23.91 27.60 -7.55
C PRO A 276 -25.40 27.48 -7.89
N SER A 277 -25.75 26.89 -9.04
CA SER A 277 -27.14 26.92 -9.57
C SER A 277 -28.10 25.94 -8.89
N SER A 278 -27.64 25.16 -7.92
CA SER A 278 -28.51 24.21 -7.21
C SER A 278 -27.94 23.89 -5.82
N PRO A 279 -28.76 23.96 -4.76
CA PRO A 279 -28.29 23.72 -3.41
C PRO A 279 -27.64 22.34 -3.28
N ILE A 280 -26.53 22.27 -2.56
CA ILE A 280 -25.95 20.99 -2.17
C ILE A 280 -26.83 20.41 -1.07
N GLN A 281 -27.61 19.40 -1.41
CA GLN A 281 -28.31 18.61 -0.41
C GLN A 281 -27.35 17.54 0.11
N ILE A 282 -26.78 17.79 1.29
CA ILE A 282 -26.04 16.75 1.99
C ILE A 282 -27.07 15.87 2.69
N PRO A 283 -27.07 14.54 2.49
CA PRO A 283 -27.92 13.64 3.24
C PRO A 283 -27.78 13.88 4.75
N VAL A 284 -28.83 13.68 5.54
CA VAL A 284 -28.71 13.74 7.00
C VAL A 284 -27.78 12.62 7.45
N MET A 285 -26.66 12.97 8.07
CA MET A 285 -25.65 12.03 8.54
C MET A 285 -25.60 12.04 10.07
N THR A 286 -25.02 10.98 10.65
CA THR A 286 -24.66 10.98 12.08
C THR A 286 -23.50 11.95 12.33
N THR A 287 -23.38 12.50 13.53
CA THR A 287 -22.29 13.44 13.89
C THR A 287 -20.89 12.87 13.61
N GLU A 288 -20.70 11.57 13.84
CA GLU A 288 -19.44 10.88 13.56
C GLU A 288 -19.15 10.81 12.05
N ALA A 289 -20.16 10.53 11.23
CA ALA A 289 -20.02 10.52 9.79
C ALA A 289 -19.82 11.93 9.22
N SER A 290 -20.51 12.94 9.77
CA SER A 290 -20.35 14.35 9.40
C SER A 290 -18.92 14.87 9.65
N SER A 291 -18.28 14.43 10.73
CA SER A 291 -16.88 14.80 11.05
C SER A 291 -15.85 14.30 10.03
N LYS A 292 -16.26 13.36 9.18
CA LYS A 292 -15.48 12.80 8.08
C LYS A 292 -15.83 13.41 6.74
N VAL A 293 -16.63 14.48 6.67
CA VAL A 293 -16.99 15.15 5.42
C VAL A 293 -16.42 16.56 5.39
N VAL A 294 -15.79 16.92 4.27
CA VAL A 294 -15.32 18.27 3.98
C VAL A 294 -15.81 18.67 2.60
N ILE A 295 -16.44 19.84 2.51
CA ILE A 295 -16.87 20.41 1.23
C ILE A 295 -15.83 21.42 0.77
N PHE A 296 -15.35 21.24 -0.44
CA PHE A 296 -14.55 22.23 -1.16
C PHE A 296 -15.44 22.96 -2.14
N THR A 297 -15.40 24.30 -2.09
CA THR A 297 -16.22 25.16 -2.95
C THR A 297 -15.45 26.39 -3.40
N ASP A 298 -15.83 26.94 -4.56
CA ASP A 298 -15.23 28.16 -5.10
C ASP A 298 -15.86 29.39 -4.45
N LYS A 299 -15.06 30.44 -4.29
CA LYS A 299 -15.51 31.73 -3.78
C LYS A 299 -16.61 32.31 -4.67
N GLY A 300 -17.79 32.52 -4.09
CA GLY A 300 -18.99 33.00 -4.80
C GLY A 300 -20.10 31.94 -4.95
N THR A 301 -19.84 30.69 -4.53
CA THR A 301 -20.88 29.66 -4.46
C THR A 301 -21.74 29.86 -3.21
N THR A 302 -23.03 30.15 -3.39
CA THR A 302 -23.99 30.28 -2.29
C THR A 302 -24.29 28.90 -1.72
N MET A 303 -23.94 28.66 -0.46
CA MET A 303 -24.44 27.51 0.30
C MET A 303 -25.72 27.92 1.01
N GLU A 304 -26.78 27.11 0.94
CA GLU A 304 -27.99 27.37 1.72
C GLU A 304 -27.64 27.34 3.23
N PRO A 305 -28.18 28.24 4.06
CA PRO A 305 -27.92 28.26 5.50
C PRO A 305 -28.33 26.95 6.19
N GLU A 306 -29.27 26.20 5.60
CA GLU A 306 -29.73 24.89 6.08
C GLU A 306 -28.69 23.77 5.90
N THR A 307 -27.65 23.99 5.08
CA THR A 307 -26.52 23.06 4.91
C THR A 307 -25.47 23.20 6.01
N ALA A 308 -25.63 24.14 6.94
CA ALA A 308 -24.84 24.23 8.18
C ALA A 308 -25.25 23.12 9.17
N GLN A 309 -25.25 21.86 8.73
CA GLN A 309 -25.29 20.72 9.64
C GLN A 309 -24.07 20.82 10.55
N LYS A 310 -24.28 20.81 11.88
CA LYS A 310 -23.20 20.82 12.87
C LYS A 310 -22.23 19.68 12.58
N GLY A 311 -20.98 20.01 12.24
CA GLY A 311 -19.88 19.05 12.10
C GLY A 311 -19.34 18.85 10.69
N ILE A 312 -19.93 19.44 9.66
CA ILE A 312 -19.37 19.42 8.29
C ILE A 312 -18.51 20.67 8.08
N GLU A 313 -17.26 20.45 7.71
CA GLU A 313 -16.33 21.53 7.40
C GLU A 313 -16.50 21.99 5.96
N THR A 314 -16.48 23.30 5.74
CA THR A 314 -16.49 23.90 4.40
C THR A 314 -15.21 24.69 4.20
N VAL A 315 -14.48 24.36 3.14
CA VAL A 315 -13.25 25.03 2.71
C VAL A 315 -13.56 25.79 1.42
N VAL A 316 -13.50 27.12 1.52
CA VAL A 316 -13.70 28.01 0.37
C VAL A 316 -12.34 28.37 -0.21
N LEU A 317 -12.15 28.14 -1.51
CA LEU A 317 -10.92 28.45 -2.22
C LEU A 317 -11.16 29.52 -3.29
N ASP A 318 -10.13 30.33 -3.56
CA ASP A 318 -10.13 31.26 -4.71
C ASP A 318 -10.01 30.52 -6.07
N GLY A 319 -9.68 29.22 -6.04
CA GLY A 319 -9.77 28.30 -7.16
C GLY A 319 -9.51 26.85 -6.72
N MET A 320 -10.48 25.96 -6.93
CA MET A 320 -10.37 24.56 -6.52
C MET A 320 -9.48 23.72 -7.44
N ASN A 321 -8.19 23.61 -7.14
CA ASN A 321 -7.28 22.72 -7.88
C ASN A 321 -6.80 21.53 -7.03
N LEU A 322 -6.26 20.49 -7.67
CA LEU A 322 -5.82 19.27 -7.02
C LEU A 322 -4.67 19.55 -6.05
N LEU A 323 -3.70 20.38 -6.43
CA LEU A 323 -2.57 20.71 -5.55
C LEU A 323 -3.01 21.33 -4.22
N THR A 324 -4.01 22.21 -4.23
CA THR A 324 -4.52 22.86 -3.02
C THR A 324 -5.21 21.85 -2.10
N ILE A 325 -5.96 20.90 -2.67
CA ILE A 325 -6.57 19.80 -1.90
C ILE A 325 -5.50 18.88 -1.32
N LEU A 326 -4.46 18.56 -2.09
CA LEU A 326 -3.36 17.73 -1.62
C LEU A 326 -2.56 18.39 -0.49
N GLU A 327 -2.35 19.70 -0.55
CA GLU A 327 -1.70 20.45 0.53
C GLU A 327 -2.57 20.46 1.79
N TYR A 328 -3.89 20.66 1.65
CA TYR A 328 -4.83 20.50 2.76
C TYR A 328 -4.77 19.09 3.39
N CYS A 329 -4.76 18.04 2.56
CA CYS A 329 -4.65 16.66 3.02
C CYS A 329 -3.33 16.43 3.79
N LYS A 330 -2.22 16.93 3.27
CA LYS A 330 -0.90 16.82 3.90
C LYS A 330 -0.87 17.51 5.26
N GLN A 331 -1.43 18.71 5.39
CA GLN A 331 -1.48 19.44 6.66
C GLN A 331 -2.26 18.69 7.74
N ARG A 332 -3.19 17.82 7.34
CA ARG A 332 -3.93 16.91 8.23
C ARG A 332 -3.23 15.57 8.48
N GLY A 333 -2.04 15.36 7.93
CA GLY A 333 -1.31 14.11 8.04
C GLY A 333 -1.89 12.97 7.22
N LEU A 334 -2.66 13.27 6.16
CA LEU A 334 -3.20 12.27 5.23
C LEU A 334 -2.12 11.95 4.18
N CYS A 335 -1.81 10.68 4.01
CA CYS A 335 -0.76 10.19 3.11
C CYS A 335 -1.28 9.78 1.74
N SER A 336 -2.58 9.48 1.63
CA SER A 336 -3.18 8.88 0.43
C SER A 336 -4.54 9.48 0.10
N VAL A 337 -4.78 9.69 -1.20
CA VAL A 337 -6.02 10.26 -1.72
C VAL A 337 -6.53 9.42 -2.89
N LEU A 338 -7.79 9.00 -2.81
CA LEU A 338 -8.50 8.34 -3.89
C LEU A 338 -9.33 9.39 -4.65
N LEU A 339 -8.99 9.64 -5.91
CA LEU A 339 -9.78 10.45 -6.82
C LEU A 339 -10.79 9.54 -7.53
N ASP A 340 -12.02 9.48 -7.01
CA ASP A 340 -13.08 8.62 -7.51
C ASP A 340 -13.97 9.38 -8.51
N ILE A 341 -13.74 9.14 -9.80
CA ILE A 341 -14.45 9.81 -10.89
C ILE A 341 -15.79 9.13 -11.10
N ARG A 342 -16.80 9.69 -10.45
CA ARG A 342 -18.23 9.42 -10.64
C ARG A 342 -19.00 10.73 -10.45
N GLY A 343 -20.17 10.85 -11.08
CA GLY A 343 -20.98 12.06 -11.18
C GLY A 343 -20.54 12.92 -12.36
N ASN A 344 -20.79 14.22 -12.28
CA ASN A 344 -20.42 15.17 -13.32
C ASN A 344 -18.90 15.21 -13.52
N ILE A 345 -18.44 14.73 -14.67
CA ILE A 345 -17.02 14.65 -15.01
C ILE A 345 -16.40 16.05 -15.16
N GLY A 346 -17.21 17.06 -15.53
CA GLY A 346 -16.82 18.46 -15.57
C GLY A 346 -16.22 18.97 -14.26
N ASP A 347 -16.66 18.42 -13.12
CA ASP A 347 -16.13 18.81 -11.81
C ASP A 347 -14.67 18.38 -11.60
N PHE A 348 -14.19 17.43 -12.40
CA PHE A 348 -12.85 16.85 -12.28
C PHE A 348 -11.92 17.24 -13.42
N GLU A 349 -12.40 17.84 -14.51
CA GLU A 349 -11.59 18.06 -15.72
C GLU A 349 -10.30 18.82 -15.44
N GLU A 350 -10.36 19.87 -14.63
CA GLU A 350 -9.20 20.67 -14.26
C GLU A 350 -8.23 19.88 -13.37
N MET A 351 -8.75 19.15 -12.37
CA MET A 351 -7.92 18.32 -11.49
C MET A 351 -7.27 17.16 -12.23
N LEU A 352 -7.96 16.59 -13.22
CA LEU A 352 -7.42 15.54 -14.07
C LEU A 352 -6.30 16.11 -14.94
N ARG A 353 -6.54 17.23 -15.63
CA ARG A 353 -5.52 17.92 -16.44
C ARG A 353 -4.29 18.24 -15.60
N GLU A 354 -4.46 18.90 -14.46
CA GLU A 354 -3.37 19.21 -13.53
C GLU A 354 -2.70 17.95 -12.98
N GLY A 355 -3.48 16.92 -12.65
CA GLY A 355 -2.97 15.65 -12.15
C GLY A 355 -2.06 14.94 -13.14
N PHE A 356 -2.36 15.03 -14.44
CA PHE A 356 -1.52 14.50 -15.50
C PHE A 356 -0.32 15.39 -15.82
N GLU A 357 -0.53 16.69 -15.99
CA GLU A 357 0.54 17.65 -16.32
C GLU A 357 1.57 17.80 -15.19
N GLY A 358 1.08 17.81 -13.95
CA GLY A 358 1.88 17.94 -12.73
C GLY A 358 2.44 16.61 -12.19
N ASN A 359 2.25 15.49 -12.89
CA ASN A 359 2.66 14.14 -12.43
C ASN A 359 2.13 13.76 -11.03
N LEU A 360 0.92 14.21 -10.69
CA LEU A 360 0.34 14.01 -9.36
C LEU A 360 -0.39 12.67 -9.23
N LEU A 361 -0.67 11.96 -10.32
CA LEU A 361 -1.33 10.65 -10.29
C LEU A 361 -0.32 9.50 -10.34
N GLN A 362 -0.27 8.68 -9.28
CA GLN A 362 0.70 7.57 -9.18
C GLN A 362 0.08 6.20 -9.54
N LYS A 363 -1.24 6.04 -9.36
CA LYS A 363 -1.92 4.78 -9.63
C LYS A 363 -3.28 5.01 -10.29
N VAL A 364 -3.67 4.07 -11.13
CA VAL A 364 -5.00 4.02 -11.77
C VAL A 364 -5.67 2.69 -11.45
N VAL A 365 -6.93 2.75 -11.04
CA VAL A 365 -7.83 1.61 -10.86
C VAL A 365 -9.03 1.79 -11.80
N ALA A 366 -9.12 0.92 -12.80
CA ALA A 366 -10.23 0.92 -13.75
C ALA A 366 -11.11 -0.31 -13.52
N GLU A 367 -12.40 -0.09 -13.29
CA GLU A 367 -13.43 -1.14 -13.28
C GLU A 367 -14.08 -1.24 -14.65
N MET A 368 -14.01 -2.40 -15.29
CA MET A 368 -14.75 -2.67 -16.51
C MET A 368 -16.08 -3.35 -16.17
N LEU A 369 -17.17 -2.64 -16.41
CA LEU A 369 -18.53 -3.12 -16.22
C LEU A 369 -19.00 -3.86 -17.49
N PRO A 370 -19.69 -5.00 -17.35
CA PRO A 370 -20.23 -5.77 -18.48
C PRO A 370 -21.54 -5.17 -18.99
N ILE A 371 -21.56 -3.85 -19.17
CA ILE A 371 -22.67 -3.09 -19.74
C ILE A 371 -22.21 -2.48 -21.06
N TRP A 372 -23.13 -2.40 -22.02
CA TRP A 372 -22.94 -1.68 -23.27
C TRP A 372 -23.86 -0.46 -23.22
N LYS A 373 -23.30 0.75 -23.19
CA LYS A 373 -24.10 1.97 -23.07
C LYS A 373 -24.65 2.44 -24.41
N GLY A 374 -23.94 2.18 -25.52
CA GLY A 374 -24.34 2.63 -26.85
C GLY A 374 -24.17 4.14 -27.00
N SER A 375 -23.89 4.58 -28.23
CA SER A 375 -23.44 5.94 -28.53
C SER A 375 -24.52 7.01 -28.32
N LYS A 376 -24.64 7.56 -27.10
CA LYS A 376 -25.26 8.86 -26.80
C LYS A 376 -24.62 9.63 -25.63
N GLU A 377 -23.77 9.01 -24.81
CA GLU A 377 -23.08 9.66 -23.70
C GLU A 377 -21.62 10.01 -24.02
N GLU A 378 -21.09 10.98 -23.27
CA GLU A 378 -19.74 11.53 -23.40
C GLU A 378 -18.69 10.43 -23.56
N ARG A 379 -18.04 10.41 -24.73
CA ARG A 379 -16.77 9.69 -24.90
C ARG A 379 -15.72 10.39 -24.05
N PHE A 380 -14.77 9.61 -23.53
CA PHE A 380 -13.56 10.02 -22.82
C PHE A 380 -13.34 11.55 -22.76
N PRO A 381 -13.32 12.18 -21.56
CA PRO A 381 -13.10 13.61 -21.43
C PRO A 381 -11.88 14.04 -22.23
N VAL A 382 -11.88 15.28 -22.73
CA VAL A 382 -10.76 15.80 -23.54
C VAL A 382 -9.43 15.67 -22.79
N ALA A 383 -9.45 15.83 -21.46
CA ALA A 383 -8.32 15.54 -20.59
C ALA A 383 -7.72 14.14 -20.83
N PHE A 384 -8.56 13.11 -21.05
CA PHE A 384 -8.14 11.75 -21.35
C PHE A 384 -7.65 11.51 -22.78
N THR A 385 -8.06 12.32 -23.75
CA THR A 385 -7.54 12.20 -25.13
C THR A 385 -6.11 12.74 -25.26
N SER A 386 -5.75 13.78 -24.50
CA SER A 386 -4.37 14.29 -24.39
C SER A 386 -3.41 13.31 -23.67
N LEU A 387 -3.99 12.42 -22.86
CA LEU A 387 -3.37 11.43 -21.97
C LEU A 387 -2.70 10.30 -22.77
N GLY A 388 -3.29 9.91 -23.89
CA GLY A 388 -2.79 8.85 -24.77
C GLY A 388 -1.40 9.11 -25.37
N GLN A 389 -0.97 10.37 -25.42
CA GLN A 389 0.36 10.73 -25.96
C GLN A 389 1.48 10.75 -24.90
N ARG A 390 1.17 10.75 -23.59
CA ARG A 390 2.18 11.00 -22.53
C ARG A 390 2.29 9.91 -21.46
N LEU A 391 1.27 9.07 -21.28
CA LEU A 391 1.21 8.13 -20.16
C LEU A 391 1.56 6.70 -20.54
N ARG A 392 2.67 6.19 -20.00
CA ARG A 392 3.04 4.77 -20.07
C ARG A 392 2.63 4.06 -18.78
N LEU A 393 1.48 3.41 -18.84
CA LEU A 393 1.06 2.49 -17.79
C LEU A 393 2.06 1.32 -17.66
N ARG A 394 2.54 1.05 -16.43
CA ARG A 394 3.45 -0.07 -16.12
C ARG A 394 2.85 -0.97 -15.05
N LYS A 395 3.31 -2.22 -14.99
CA LYS A 395 2.87 -3.21 -13.99
C LYS A 395 1.33 -3.36 -13.95
N LEU A 396 0.73 -3.58 -15.12
CA LEU A 396 -0.69 -3.87 -15.24
C LEU A 396 -0.99 -5.20 -14.53
N SER A 397 -1.92 -5.16 -13.58
CA SER A 397 -2.46 -6.36 -12.93
C SER A 397 -3.97 -6.36 -13.09
N SER A 398 -4.53 -7.46 -13.60
CA SER A 398 -5.99 -7.62 -13.65
C SER A 398 -6.45 -8.60 -12.58
N ARG A 399 -7.48 -8.20 -11.83
CA ARG A 399 -8.22 -9.06 -10.91
C ARG A 399 -9.60 -9.31 -11.48
N ASN A 400 -10.01 -10.57 -11.43
CA ASN A 400 -11.39 -10.96 -11.74
C ASN A 400 -12.13 -11.02 -10.41
N SER A 401 -13.08 -10.12 -10.20
CA SER A 401 -13.98 -10.21 -9.05
C SER A 401 -15.15 -11.12 -9.45
N CYS A 402 -14.94 -12.43 -9.41
CA CYS A 402 -16.02 -13.40 -9.58
C CYS A 402 -15.87 -14.53 -8.57
N ARG A 403 -16.84 -14.63 -7.65
CA ARG A 403 -17.09 -15.88 -6.94
C ARG A 403 -17.85 -16.76 -7.93
N MET A 404 -17.20 -17.79 -8.51
CA MET A 404 -17.93 -18.80 -9.27
C MET A 404 -18.89 -19.51 -8.31
N LEU A 405 -20.18 -19.18 -8.35
CA LEU A 405 -21.20 -20.13 -7.94
C LEU A 405 -21.20 -21.23 -8.99
N LEU A 406 -20.45 -22.30 -8.73
CA LEU A 406 -20.61 -23.59 -9.41
C LEU A 406 -22.01 -24.11 -9.08
N GLY A 407 -23.01 -23.64 -9.83
CA GLY A 407 -24.33 -24.25 -9.86
C GLY A 407 -24.20 -25.62 -10.50
N ILE A 408 -24.16 -26.67 -9.68
CA ILE A 408 -24.34 -28.05 -10.14
C ILE A 408 -25.70 -28.10 -10.85
N LEU A 409 -25.68 -28.24 -12.18
CA LEU A 409 -26.87 -28.59 -12.94
C LEU A 409 -27.27 -30.00 -12.50
N SER A 410 -28.35 -30.11 -11.73
CA SER A 410 -29.01 -31.40 -11.54
C SER A 410 -29.53 -31.89 -12.90
N PRO A 411 -29.32 -33.18 -13.26
CA PRO A 411 -29.83 -33.71 -14.51
C PRO A 411 -31.35 -33.73 -14.43
N THR A 412 -32.01 -32.98 -15.31
CA THR A 412 -33.46 -33.01 -15.48
C THR A 412 -33.90 -34.44 -15.78
N THR A 413 -34.73 -35.01 -14.90
CA THR A 413 -35.40 -36.28 -15.10
C THR A 413 -36.42 -36.15 -16.23
N TRP A 414 -36.21 -36.91 -17.31
CA TRP A 414 -37.16 -36.99 -18.42
C TRP A 414 -38.24 -38.03 -18.09
N LYS A 415 -39.50 -37.60 -18.00
CA LYS A 415 -40.65 -38.52 -17.98
C LYS A 415 -41.19 -38.69 -19.39
N ARG A 416 -41.15 -39.93 -19.87
CA ARG A 416 -41.85 -40.39 -21.09
C ARG A 416 -43.36 -40.39 -20.78
N ARG A 417 -44.17 -39.79 -21.65
CA ARG A 417 -45.61 -40.09 -21.72
C ARG A 417 -45.87 -40.82 -23.03
N ASP A 418 -46.51 -41.97 -22.89
CA ASP A 418 -47.11 -42.71 -23.98
C ASP A 418 -48.32 -41.97 -24.55
N ASN A 419 -48.60 -42.25 -25.82
CA ASN A 419 -49.73 -41.83 -26.65
C ASN A 419 -49.65 -40.48 -27.39
N GLY A 420 -49.01 -40.53 -28.57
CA GLY A 420 -49.67 -40.24 -29.84
C GLY A 420 -50.33 -38.87 -30.01
N SER A 421 -49.55 -37.79 -30.05
CA SER A 421 -49.86 -36.58 -30.85
C SER A 421 -48.68 -35.60 -30.80
N LYS A 422 -48.15 -35.22 -31.97
CA LYS A 422 -47.11 -34.20 -32.09
C LYS A 422 -47.74 -32.81 -31.94
N ILE A 423 -47.33 -32.04 -30.94
CA ILE A 423 -47.50 -30.58 -30.92
C ILE A 423 -46.13 -29.97 -30.67
N TYR A 424 -45.59 -29.32 -31.71
CA TYR A 424 -44.40 -28.47 -31.59
C TYR A 424 -44.79 -27.21 -30.81
N LYS A 425 -44.35 -27.08 -29.56
CA LYS A 425 -44.24 -25.77 -28.90
C LYS A 425 -42.81 -25.27 -29.09
N LYS A 426 -42.67 -24.18 -29.84
CA LYS A 426 -41.46 -23.33 -29.88
C LYS A 426 -41.06 -23.03 -28.43
N ALA A 427 -39.97 -23.60 -27.97
CA ALA A 427 -39.29 -23.09 -26.78
C ALA A 427 -38.64 -21.75 -27.16
N PRO A 428 -38.81 -20.68 -26.37
CA PRO A 428 -38.07 -19.46 -26.61
C PRO A 428 -36.58 -19.77 -26.47
N LEU A 429 -35.79 -19.31 -27.44
CA LEU A 429 -34.34 -19.17 -27.29
C LEU A 429 -34.09 -18.29 -26.06
N ARG A 430 -33.97 -18.90 -24.88
CA ARG A 430 -33.30 -18.28 -23.74
C ARG A 430 -31.83 -18.28 -24.10
N THR A 431 -31.37 -17.24 -24.77
CA THR A 431 -30.01 -16.75 -24.64
C THR A 431 -29.79 -16.53 -23.14
N LYS A 432 -29.18 -17.53 -22.48
CA LYS A 432 -28.54 -17.31 -21.19
C LYS A 432 -27.36 -16.40 -21.47
N ILE A 433 -27.60 -15.09 -21.37
CA ILE A 433 -26.53 -14.12 -21.20
C ILE A 433 -25.83 -14.53 -19.92
N LEU A 434 -24.58 -14.99 -20.07
CA LEU A 434 -23.68 -15.30 -18.97
C LEU A 434 -23.58 -14.09 -18.03
N GLN A 435 -23.73 -14.35 -16.73
CA GLN A 435 -23.71 -13.38 -15.64
C GLN A 435 -22.39 -12.57 -15.54
N PRO A 436 -22.40 -11.42 -14.82
CA PRO A 436 -21.57 -10.27 -15.16
C PRO A 436 -20.09 -10.50 -14.81
N TYR A 437 -19.25 -10.45 -15.84
CA TYR A 437 -17.80 -10.36 -15.69
C TYR A 437 -17.44 -8.94 -15.27
N CYS A 438 -17.06 -8.73 -14.00
CA CYS A 438 -16.40 -7.48 -13.60
C CYS A 438 -14.87 -7.72 -13.57
N ARG A 439 -14.15 -6.95 -14.40
CA ARG A 439 -12.69 -7.01 -14.49
C ARG A 439 -12.12 -5.71 -13.94
N VAL A 440 -11.34 -5.81 -12.87
CA VAL A 440 -10.65 -4.67 -12.27
C VAL A 440 -9.20 -4.70 -12.73
N SER A 441 -8.76 -3.61 -13.34
CA SER A 441 -7.36 -3.44 -13.74
C SER A 441 -6.71 -2.39 -12.84
N ILE A 442 -5.69 -2.80 -12.09
CA ILE A 442 -4.87 -1.93 -11.24
C ILE A 442 -3.53 -1.73 -11.94
N THR A 443 -3.15 -0.48 -12.15
CA THR A 443 -1.92 -0.15 -12.87
C THR A 443 -1.14 0.96 -12.16
N GLN A 444 0.17 0.79 -12.06
CA GLN A 444 1.05 1.87 -11.64
C GLN A 444 1.38 2.76 -12.84
N VAL A 445 1.30 4.05 -12.62
CA VAL A 445 1.62 5.03 -13.65
C VAL A 445 3.13 5.23 -13.66
N SER A 446 3.77 5.05 -14.82
CA SER A 446 5.14 5.51 -15.03
C SER A 446 5.14 6.59 -16.10
N GLN A 447 5.73 7.73 -15.81
CA GLN A 447 5.94 8.74 -16.84
C GLN A 447 7.43 8.77 -17.16
N SER A 448 7.77 8.64 -18.46
CA SER A 448 9.14 8.82 -18.91
C SER A 448 9.51 10.29 -18.75
N GLY A 449 10.48 10.58 -17.88
CA GLY A 449 11.01 11.92 -17.69
C GLY A 449 11.45 12.53 -19.02
N VAL A 450 11.08 13.79 -19.23
CA VAL A 450 11.63 14.65 -20.28
C VAL A 450 13.15 14.70 -20.09
N ARG A 451 13.91 14.36 -21.14
CA ARG A 451 15.36 14.58 -21.16
C ARG A 451 15.66 16.08 -21.20
N GLY A 452 16.60 16.52 -20.36
CA GLY A 452 17.21 17.86 -20.34
C GLY A 452 16.79 18.64 -19.09
N HIS A 453 17.65 18.91 -18.11
CA HIS A 453 18.94 19.60 -18.28
C HIS A 453 20.13 18.85 -17.65
N LYS A 454 21.23 18.83 -18.41
CA LYS A 454 22.58 18.64 -17.91
C LYS A 454 22.95 19.82 -17.01
N ASN A 455 23.49 19.55 -15.82
CA ASN A 455 24.74 20.10 -15.30
C ASN A 455 24.82 19.84 -13.80
N LEU A 456 25.62 18.85 -13.42
CA LEU A 456 26.49 18.91 -12.24
C LEU A 456 27.51 17.80 -12.43
N ASP A 457 28.66 18.22 -12.95
CA ASP A 457 29.86 17.43 -13.12
C ASP A 457 30.50 17.11 -11.76
N LEU A 458 31.35 16.07 -11.83
CA LEU A 458 32.48 15.72 -10.95
C LEU A 458 32.20 14.72 -9.81
N PRO A 459 33.22 13.92 -9.42
CA PRO A 459 33.60 12.69 -10.12
C PRO A 459 33.75 11.53 -9.10
N PHE A 460 34.00 10.30 -9.54
CA PHE A 460 35.15 9.50 -9.10
C PHE A 460 35.14 8.14 -9.79
N SER A 461 36.37 7.75 -10.08
CA SER A 461 36.92 6.63 -10.85
C SER A 461 36.91 5.29 -10.11
N GLU A 462 36.91 4.24 -10.93
CA GLU A 462 37.28 2.82 -10.69
C GLU A 462 36.44 1.96 -9.75
#